data_AF-A0AAN9Y5F7-F1
#
_entry.id   AF-A0AAN9Y5F7-F1
#
_cell.length_a   1.000
_cell.length_b   1.000
_cell.length_c   1.000
_cell.angle_alpha   90.00
_cell.angle_beta   90.00
_cell.angle_gamma   90.00
#
_symmetry.space_group_name_H-M   'P 1'
#
loop_
_entity.id
_entity.type
_entity.pdbx_description
1 polymer ?
#
loop_
_entity_poly.entity_id
_entity_poly.type
_entity_poly.pdbx_seq_one_letter_code
_entity_poly.pdbx_strand_id
1 'polypeptide(L)'
;MAWHLVALAYIKAYSSKQVQPQSLVKNQYLDKEQHQDLIIRNENFDIVTLLELYAMGDISPECKIVLPRNVTTIIKDLNPRLENYLNKLLRFIPMQVRQVHESSTYEPAVFRIEAWRYMGVFYDYLIRKEIHNLLEIEATDNRASRFEEQLNEYEELLNCIKKELVSDDAGGPSCDLLHDKAKKVADTFFPIDSEKLIKPVASYQKYKDPKNATLDIIEDIFNTSMFHCHWFGDPMIPFNPELVNMNNVKNVIKYIGTLDKNNISLNPDLDCEYFNGDADLILDDVLLEIKVSMNPLKIKHIKCRRHLYQLILYALGVFVNEGKEIRKFKIYNPLLGIMYFFEIAHLNFTEFLELVDEIKPL
;
A
#
# COMPACT_ATOMS: atom_id res chain seq x y z
N MET A 1 28.65 -17.06 -18.87
CA MET A 1 29.50 -17.63 -17.80
C MET A 1 29.20 -16.99 -16.45
N ALA A 2 29.25 -15.65 -16.29
CA ALA A 2 28.87 -14.96 -15.04
C ALA A 2 27.42 -15.23 -14.59
N TRP A 3 26.44 -15.17 -15.50
CA TRP A 3 25.04 -15.51 -15.22
C TRP A 3 24.82 -16.95 -14.72
N HIS A 4 25.68 -17.88 -15.12
CA HIS A 4 25.56 -19.29 -14.73
C HIS A 4 26.13 -19.51 -13.32
N LEU A 5 27.24 -18.85 -12.98
CA LEU A 5 27.80 -18.87 -11.62
C LEU A 5 26.88 -18.15 -10.62
N VAL A 6 26.20 -17.08 -11.05
CA VAL A 6 25.26 -16.36 -10.18
C VAL A 6 23.93 -17.11 -10.02
N ALA A 7 23.39 -17.70 -11.10
CA ALA A 7 22.24 -18.60 -10.98
C ALA A 7 22.56 -19.82 -10.10
N LEU A 8 23.75 -20.41 -10.23
CA LEU A 8 24.20 -21.50 -9.36
C LEU A 8 24.42 -21.03 -7.92
N ALA A 9 24.93 -19.83 -7.67
CA ALA A 9 25.07 -19.28 -6.31
C ALA A 9 23.70 -19.02 -5.66
N TYR A 10 22.75 -18.45 -6.42
CA TYR A 10 21.37 -18.24 -5.97
C TYR A 10 20.67 -19.57 -5.67
N ILE A 11 20.71 -20.52 -6.62
CA ILE A 11 20.15 -21.87 -6.45
C ILE A 11 20.79 -22.58 -5.25
N LYS A 12 22.11 -22.47 -5.05
CA LYS A 12 22.83 -23.16 -3.97
C LYS A 12 22.62 -22.50 -2.60
N ALA A 13 22.45 -21.18 -2.55
CA ALA A 13 22.05 -20.47 -1.33
C ALA A 13 20.61 -20.82 -0.92
N TYR A 14 19.68 -20.87 -1.88
CA TYR A 14 18.27 -21.17 -1.63
C TYR A 14 18.04 -22.64 -1.26
N SER A 15 18.69 -23.58 -1.96
CA SER A 15 18.61 -25.02 -1.66
C SER A 15 19.31 -25.44 -0.37
N SER A 16 20.16 -24.58 0.22
CA SER A 16 20.80 -24.81 1.52
C SER A 16 19.94 -24.41 2.71
N LYS A 17 18.96 -23.51 2.53
CA LYS A 17 17.91 -23.27 3.52
C LYS A 17 16.86 -24.35 3.26
N GLN A 18 16.73 -25.36 4.14
CA GLN A 18 15.61 -26.31 4.12
C GLN A 18 14.28 -25.60 4.46
N VAL A 19 13.89 -24.59 3.68
CA VAL A 19 12.59 -23.95 3.79
C VAL A 19 11.63 -24.87 3.05
N GLN A 20 11.03 -25.80 3.77
CA GLN A 20 9.78 -26.39 3.27
C GLN A 20 8.81 -25.23 3.04
N PRO A 21 8.15 -25.14 1.86
CA PRO A 21 7.08 -24.18 1.66
C PRO A 21 6.07 -24.39 2.79
N GLN A 22 6.03 -23.47 3.76
CA GLN A 22 5.09 -23.55 4.85
C GLN A 22 3.70 -23.34 4.25
N SER A 23 2.95 -24.45 4.13
CA SER A 23 1.49 -24.61 4.12
C SER A 23 0.60 -23.36 4.00
N LEU A 24 0.86 -22.47 3.05
CA LEU A 24 0.06 -21.26 2.76
C LEU A 24 -1.11 -21.57 1.82
N VAL A 25 -1.19 -22.79 1.30
CA VAL A 25 -2.32 -23.25 0.50
C VAL A 25 -3.37 -23.88 1.42
N LYS A 26 -4.18 -23.04 2.07
CA LYS A 26 -5.47 -23.52 2.59
C LYS A 26 -6.40 -23.76 1.41
N ASN A 27 -6.61 -25.05 1.14
CA ASN A 27 -7.56 -25.67 0.21
C ASN A 27 -8.76 -24.79 -0.20
N GLN A 28 -8.82 -24.46 -1.50
CA GLN A 28 -10.02 -24.57 -2.32
C GLN A 28 -9.61 -25.03 -3.73
N TYR A 29 -9.29 -26.32 -3.86
CA TYR A 29 -9.21 -26.98 -5.17
C TYR A 29 -10.57 -27.61 -5.47
N LEU A 30 -11.30 -27.06 -6.44
CA LEU A 30 -12.48 -27.68 -7.01
C LEU A 30 -12.08 -28.39 -8.31
N ASP A 31 -12.37 -29.70 -8.29
CA ASP A 31 -12.52 -30.70 -9.35
C ASP A 31 -11.55 -30.75 -10.56
N LYS A 32 -10.97 -31.93 -10.77
CA LYS A 32 -9.90 -32.21 -11.75
C LYS A 32 -10.38 -32.38 -13.20
N GLU A 33 -11.67 -32.27 -13.49
CA GLU A 33 -12.23 -32.68 -14.79
C GLU A 33 -12.61 -31.54 -15.75
N GLN A 34 -12.31 -30.28 -15.43
CA GLN A 34 -12.49 -29.19 -16.40
C GLN A 34 -11.26 -28.30 -16.40
N HIS A 35 -10.80 -27.92 -17.60
CA HIS A 35 -9.80 -26.85 -17.81
C HIS A 35 -10.37 -25.53 -17.27
N GLN A 36 -10.39 -25.36 -15.94
CA GLN A 36 -10.88 -24.16 -15.30
C GLN A 36 -9.71 -23.23 -14.99
N ASP A 37 -9.92 -21.96 -15.32
CA ASP A 37 -8.98 -20.87 -15.12
C ASP A 37 -8.52 -20.83 -13.65
N LEU A 38 -7.22 -20.77 -13.43
CA LEU A 38 -6.66 -20.65 -12.08
C LEU A 38 -6.73 -19.17 -11.67
N ILE A 39 -7.71 -18.82 -10.84
CA ILE A 39 -7.80 -17.49 -10.25
C ILE A 39 -6.79 -17.42 -9.10
N ILE A 40 -5.61 -16.86 -9.39
CA ILE A 40 -4.59 -16.61 -8.38
C ILE A 40 -4.92 -15.28 -7.69
N ARG A 41 -5.28 -15.38 -6.40
CA ARG A 41 -5.66 -14.26 -5.55
C ARG A 41 -4.48 -13.83 -4.70
N ASN A 42 -3.60 -12.94 -5.18
CA ASN A 42 -2.81 -12.06 -4.30
C ASN A 42 -1.86 -11.13 -5.06
N GLU A 43 -1.63 -9.93 -4.51
CA GLU A 43 -0.47 -9.07 -4.85
C GLU A 43 0.86 -9.64 -4.32
N ASN A 44 0.78 -10.60 -3.39
CA ASN A 44 1.93 -11.36 -2.85
C ASN A 44 2.27 -12.63 -3.64
N PHE A 45 1.57 -12.92 -4.75
CA PHE A 45 2.11 -13.86 -5.72
C PHE A 45 3.18 -13.13 -6.51
N ASP A 46 4.38 -13.14 -5.94
CA ASP A 46 5.59 -12.81 -6.65
C ASP A 46 5.60 -13.61 -7.97
N ILE A 47 5.88 -12.95 -9.08
CA ILE A 47 6.08 -13.58 -10.38
C ILE A 47 7.06 -14.77 -10.26
N VAL A 48 7.99 -14.72 -9.32
CA VAL A 48 8.87 -15.82 -8.94
C VAL A 48 8.09 -17.04 -8.46
N THR A 49 7.14 -16.91 -7.53
CA THR A 49 6.30 -18.05 -7.08
C THR A 49 5.47 -18.63 -8.22
N LEU A 50 4.97 -17.77 -9.11
CA LEU A 50 4.24 -18.19 -10.31
C LEU A 50 5.14 -18.97 -11.28
N LEU A 51 6.37 -18.49 -11.48
CA LEU A 51 7.39 -19.16 -12.29
C LEU A 51 7.87 -20.46 -11.63
N GLU A 52 7.92 -20.52 -10.30
CA GLU A 52 8.23 -21.72 -9.53
C GLU A 52 7.15 -22.79 -9.70
N LEU A 53 5.87 -22.44 -9.51
CA LEU A 53 4.75 -23.36 -9.74
C LEU A 53 4.71 -23.85 -11.19
N TYR A 54 5.00 -22.96 -12.15
CA TYR A 54 5.11 -23.34 -13.56
C TYR A 54 6.28 -24.31 -13.79
N ALA A 55 7.45 -24.03 -13.20
CA ALA A 55 8.63 -24.87 -13.32
C ALA A 55 8.46 -26.24 -12.63
N MET A 56 7.65 -26.29 -11.56
CA MET A 56 7.30 -27.52 -10.83
C MET A 56 6.21 -28.33 -11.54
N GLY A 57 5.56 -27.78 -12.57
CA GLY A 57 4.47 -28.42 -13.31
C GLY A 57 3.14 -28.43 -12.54
N ASP A 58 3.03 -27.63 -11.49
CA ASP A 58 1.83 -27.51 -10.65
C ASP A 58 0.74 -26.65 -11.31
N ILE A 59 1.11 -25.84 -12.31
CA ILE A 59 0.18 -25.08 -13.15
C ILE A 59 0.45 -25.35 -14.63
N SER A 60 -0.62 -25.60 -15.39
CA SER A 60 -0.54 -25.83 -16.84
C SER A 60 -0.20 -24.52 -17.57
N PRO A 61 0.58 -24.54 -18.66
CA PRO A 61 0.81 -23.37 -19.51
C PRO A 61 -0.43 -22.69 -20.07
N GLU A 62 -1.56 -23.38 -20.06
CA GLU A 62 -2.86 -22.98 -20.57
C GLU A 62 -3.72 -22.34 -19.48
N CYS A 63 -3.27 -22.34 -18.22
CA CYS A 63 -3.96 -21.66 -17.13
C CYS A 63 -3.96 -20.15 -17.39
N LYS A 64 -5.15 -19.55 -17.49
CA LYS A 64 -5.27 -18.09 -17.46
C LYS A 64 -5.14 -17.62 -16.02
N ILE A 65 -4.16 -16.75 -15.80
CA ILE A 65 -4.02 -16.01 -14.54
C ILE A 65 -4.93 -14.80 -14.65
N VAL A 66 -5.96 -14.78 -13.83
CA VAL A 66 -6.94 -13.70 -13.75
C VAL A 66 -6.68 -12.94 -12.46
N LEU A 67 -6.28 -11.68 -12.58
CA LEU A 67 -6.02 -10.81 -11.43
C LEU A 67 -7.24 -9.89 -11.20
N PRO A 68 -7.74 -9.79 -9.95
CA PRO A 68 -8.74 -8.78 -9.62
C PRO A 68 -8.19 -7.38 -9.93
N ARG A 69 -9.09 -6.47 -10.33
CA ARG A 69 -8.71 -5.09 -10.63
C ARG A 69 -8.67 -4.29 -9.33
N ASN A 70 -7.70 -3.40 -9.18
CA ASN A 70 -7.75 -2.40 -8.11
C ASN A 70 -9.03 -1.55 -8.23
N VAL A 71 -9.65 -1.20 -7.10
CA VAL A 71 -10.85 -0.34 -7.06
C VAL A 71 -10.67 0.93 -7.88
N THR A 72 -9.50 1.56 -7.82
CA THR A 72 -9.20 2.76 -8.63
C THR A 72 -9.22 2.51 -10.13
N THR A 73 -8.85 1.31 -10.59
CA THR A 73 -8.91 0.88 -11.99
C THR A 73 -10.36 0.63 -12.40
N ILE A 74 -11.13 -0.06 -11.56
CA ILE A 74 -12.57 -0.25 -11.78
C ILE A 74 -13.28 1.09 -11.93
N ILE A 75 -12.96 2.07 -11.09
CA ILE A 75 -13.57 3.41 -11.15
C ILE A 75 -13.21 4.16 -12.43
N LYS A 76 -12.01 3.93 -12.99
CA LYS A 76 -11.60 4.53 -14.27
C LYS A 76 -12.39 3.92 -15.44
N ASP A 77 -12.67 2.62 -15.35
CA ASP A 77 -13.26 1.82 -16.43
C ASP A 77 -14.67 1.31 -16.06
N LEU A 78 -15.46 2.11 -15.33
CA LEU A 78 -16.79 1.71 -14.89
C LEU A 78 -17.67 1.35 -16.08
N ASN A 79 -18.31 0.18 -16.01
CA ASN A 79 -19.36 -0.13 -16.96
C ASN A 79 -20.55 0.85 -16.75
N PRO A 80 -21.31 1.20 -17.81
CA PRO A 80 -22.38 2.19 -17.71
C PRO A 80 -23.49 1.84 -16.71
N ARG A 81 -23.74 0.54 -16.47
CA ARG A 81 -24.79 0.10 -15.53
C ARG A 81 -24.38 0.39 -14.10
N LEU A 82 -23.16 0.01 -13.71
CA LEU A 82 -22.60 0.28 -12.40
C LEU A 82 -22.43 1.78 -12.17
N GLU A 83 -21.93 2.53 -13.15
CA GLU A 83 -21.84 3.98 -13.03
C GLU A 83 -23.23 4.62 -12.83
N ASN A 84 -24.26 4.17 -13.55
CA ASN A 84 -25.62 4.67 -13.37
C ASN A 84 -26.17 4.34 -11.98
N TYR A 85 -25.90 3.13 -11.46
CA TYR A 85 -26.29 2.72 -10.11
C TYR A 85 -25.63 3.63 -9.05
N LEU A 86 -24.31 3.79 -9.10
CA LEU A 86 -23.57 4.65 -8.18
C LEU A 86 -24.03 6.11 -8.26
N ASN A 87 -24.29 6.63 -9.47
CA ASN A 87 -24.85 7.97 -9.65
C ASN A 87 -26.24 8.12 -9.03
N LYS A 88 -27.11 7.10 -9.13
CA LYS A 88 -28.44 7.12 -8.49
C LYS A 88 -28.32 7.17 -6.98
N LEU A 89 -27.43 6.35 -6.40
CA LEU A 89 -27.15 6.39 -4.97
C LEU A 89 -26.72 7.80 -4.55
N LEU A 90 -25.78 8.41 -5.27
CA LEU A 90 -25.22 9.72 -4.91
C LEU A 90 -26.12 10.93 -5.22
N ARG A 91 -27.20 10.77 -5.99
CA ARG A 91 -27.97 11.90 -6.53
C ARG A 91 -28.62 12.78 -5.44
N PHE A 92 -29.03 12.18 -4.34
CA PHE A 92 -29.82 12.86 -3.29
C PHE A 92 -29.24 12.69 -1.89
N ILE A 93 -27.97 12.29 -1.78
CA ILE A 93 -27.34 12.12 -0.48
C ILE A 93 -27.08 13.49 0.15
N PRO A 94 -27.64 13.77 1.34
CA PRO A 94 -27.26 14.95 2.10
C PRO A 94 -25.83 14.74 2.63
N MET A 95 -24.89 15.57 2.19
CA MET A 95 -23.54 15.60 2.74
C MET A 95 -23.43 16.68 3.79
N GLN A 96 -23.08 16.29 5.01
CA GLN A 96 -22.78 17.20 6.09
C GLN A 96 -21.29 17.57 6.05
N VAL A 97 -20.98 18.81 6.37
CA VAL A 97 -19.60 19.32 6.40
C VAL A 97 -19.35 19.90 7.79
N ARG A 98 -18.27 19.46 8.43
CA ARG A 98 -17.88 19.94 9.76
C ARG A 98 -16.42 20.37 9.76
N GLN A 99 -16.16 21.55 10.30
CA GLN A 99 -14.81 21.95 10.67
C GLN A 99 -14.39 21.22 11.95
N VAL A 100 -13.30 20.44 11.90
CA VAL A 100 -12.82 19.61 13.02
C VAL A 100 -11.53 20.13 13.66
N HIS A 101 -10.74 20.93 12.93
CA HIS A 101 -9.64 21.74 13.43
C HIS A 101 -9.41 22.92 12.48
N GLU A 102 -8.44 23.79 12.74
CA GLU A 102 -8.18 24.95 11.88
C GLU A 102 -7.74 24.53 10.46
N SER A 103 -8.14 25.32 9.46
CA SER A 103 -7.73 25.13 8.08
C SER A 103 -6.31 25.67 7.85
N SER A 104 -5.56 25.00 6.98
CA SER A 104 -4.22 25.39 6.56
C SER A 104 -4.11 25.40 5.03
N THR A 105 -3.02 25.99 4.52
CA THR A 105 -2.58 25.85 3.13
C THR A 105 -1.33 24.99 3.07
N TYR A 106 -0.95 24.55 1.87
CA TYR A 106 0.39 24.03 1.66
C TYR A 106 1.42 25.12 1.89
N GLU A 107 2.60 24.72 2.37
CA GLU A 107 3.75 25.60 2.41
C GLU A 107 4.17 25.99 0.98
N PRO A 108 4.70 27.22 0.76
CA PRO A 108 5.13 27.66 -0.57
C PRO A 108 6.10 26.70 -1.25
N ALA A 109 6.95 26.00 -0.48
CA ALA A 109 7.90 25.02 -1.00
C ALA A 109 7.21 23.86 -1.74
N VAL A 110 6.03 23.42 -1.28
CA VAL A 110 5.27 22.33 -1.91
C VAL A 110 4.93 22.66 -3.36
N PHE A 111 4.61 23.92 -3.68
CA PHE A 111 4.36 24.34 -5.06
C PHE A 111 5.63 24.43 -5.89
N ARG A 112 6.73 24.93 -5.29
CA ARG A 112 7.99 25.14 -6.00
C ARG A 112 8.57 23.84 -6.56
N ILE A 113 8.38 22.73 -5.87
CA ILE A 113 8.89 21.41 -6.28
C ILE A 113 7.79 20.42 -6.68
N GLU A 114 6.57 20.92 -6.89
CA GLU A 114 5.41 20.11 -7.27
C GLU A 114 5.09 18.94 -6.31
N ALA A 115 5.33 19.14 -5.02
CA ALA A 115 5.28 18.07 -4.03
C ALA A 115 3.88 17.77 -3.47
N TRP A 116 2.80 18.36 -4.02
CA TRP A 116 1.45 18.19 -3.49
C TRP A 116 0.99 16.72 -3.47
N ARG A 117 1.47 15.88 -4.39
CA ARG A 117 1.16 14.45 -4.43
C ARG A 117 1.76 13.69 -3.23
N TYR A 118 3.00 14.03 -2.86
CA TYR A 118 3.70 13.44 -1.72
C TYR A 118 3.07 13.89 -0.40
N MET A 119 2.54 15.11 -0.34
CA MET A 119 1.87 15.58 0.87
C MET A 119 0.61 14.77 1.19
N GLY A 120 -0.10 14.27 0.17
CA GLY A 120 -1.22 13.37 0.36
C GLY A 120 -0.82 12.11 1.13
N VAL A 121 0.24 11.46 0.65
CA VAL A 121 0.81 10.24 1.25
C VAL A 121 1.43 10.54 2.62
N PHE A 122 2.12 11.67 2.79
CA PHE A 122 2.68 12.06 4.08
C PHE A 122 1.60 12.19 5.18
N TYR A 123 0.49 12.88 4.89
CA TYR A 123 -0.59 13.02 5.89
C TYR A 123 -1.27 11.70 6.21
N ASP A 124 -1.39 10.82 5.23
CA ASP A 124 -1.88 9.46 5.43
C ASP A 124 -0.98 8.69 6.42
N TYR A 125 0.35 8.65 6.20
CA TYR A 125 1.29 8.04 7.15
C TYR A 125 1.33 8.75 8.51
N LEU A 126 1.19 10.07 8.56
CA LEU A 126 1.12 10.84 9.81
C LEU A 126 -0.09 10.41 10.65
N ILE A 127 -1.26 10.27 10.01
CA ILE A 127 -2.50 9.86 10.68
C ILE A 127 -2.40 8.39 11.11
N ARG A 128 -1.90 7.50 10.24
CA ARG A 128 -1.66 6.09 10.58
C ARG A 128 -0.74 5.97 11.80
N LYS A 129 0.37 6.70 11.82
CA LYS A 129 1.30 6.72 12.96
C LYS A 129 0.61 7.14 14.25
N GLU A 130 -0.17 8.23 14.21
CA GLU A 130 -0.88 8.71 15.39
C GLU A 130 -1.92 7.71 15.88
N ILE A 131 -2.60 7.00 14.97
CA ILE A 131 -3.54 5.94 15.34
C ILE A 131 -2.83 4.73 15.95
N HIS A 132 -1.69 4.29 15.39
CA HIS A 132 -0.88 3.23 16.00
C HIS A 132 -0.43 3.60 17.42
N ASN A 133 0.02 4.84 17.62
CA ASN A 133 0.36 5.36 18.96
C ASN A 133 -0.86 5.39 19.89
N LEU A 134 -2.02 5.83 19.39
CA LEU A 134 -3.27 5.87 20.14
C LEU A 134 -3.70 4.47 20.60
N LEU A 135 -3.51 3.46 19.75
CA LEU A 135 -3.84 2.06 20.00
C LEU A 135 -2.73 1.29 20.73
N GLU A 136 -1.56 1.90 20.94
CA GLU A 136 -0.37 1.28 21.54
C GLU A 136 0.09 0.00 20.81
N ILE A 137 -0.02 0.00 19.48
CA ILE A 137 0.39 -1.12 18.62
C ILE A 137 1.50 -0.71 17.66
N GLU A 138 2.33 -1.67 17.26
CA GLU A 138 3.38 -1.45 16.26
C GLU A 138 2.77 -1.02 14.92
N ALA A 139 3.39 -0.04 14.27
CA ALA A 139 3.00 0.36 12.95
C ALA A 139 3.48 -0.64 11.90
N THR A 140 2.62 -1.01 10.96
CA THR A 140 2.96 -1.97 9.90
C THR A 140 2.77 -1.34 8.53
N ASP A 141 3.68 -1.63 7.61
CA ASP A 141 3.58 -1.24 6.21
C ASP A 141 4.25 -2.29 5.32
N ASN A 142 3.44 -3.03 4.55
CA ASN A 142 3.94 -4.13 3.72
C ASN A 142 4.95 -3.67 2.67
N ARG A 143 4.83 -2.42 2.17
CA ARG A 143 5.72 -1.88 1.14
C ARG A 143 7.07 -1.56 1.76
N ALA A 144 7.07 -0.87 2.90
CA ALA A 144 8.28 -0.58 3.66
C ALA A 144 8.98 -1.86 4.15
N SER A 145 8.21 -2.84 4.66
CA SER A 145 8.75 -4.14 5.08
C SER A 145 9.42 -4.88 3.92
N ARG A 146 8.83 -4.88 2.71
CA ARG A 146 9.44 -5.50 1.53
C ARG A 146 10.76 -4.83 1.15
N PHE A 147 10.83 -3.50 1.21
CA PHE A 147 12.07 -2.76 0.93
C PHE A 147 13.14 -3.03 2.00
N GLU A 148 12.75 -3.16 3.25
CA GLU A 148 13.64 -3.58 4.34
C GLU A 148 14.20 -4.99 4.11
N GLU A 149 13.34 -5.96 3.77
CA GLU A 149 13.76 -7.33 3.43
C GLU A 149 14.73 -7.35 2.25
N GLN A 150 14.43 -6.63 1.16
CA GLN A 150 15.30 -6.52 -0.01
C GLN A 150 16.66 -5.90 0.34
N LEU A 151 16.69 -4.89 1.20
CA LEU A 151 17.94 -4.27 1.65
C LEU A 151 18.77 -5.25 2.49
N ASN A 152 18.12 -6.01 3.38
CA ASN A 152 18.79 -7.03 4.18
C ASN A 152 19.37 -8.16 3.30
N GLU A 153 18.61 -8.64 2.32
CA GLU A 153 19.06 -9.65 1.35
C GLU A 153 20.26 -9.14 0.52
N TYR A 154 20.21 -7.87 0.11
CA TYR A 154 21.30 -7.20 -0.59
C TYR A 154 22.58 -7.15 0.27
N GLU A 155 22.46 -6.75 1.53
CA GLU A 155 23.58 -6.70 2.47
C GLU A 155 24.16 -8.09 2.77
N GLU A 156 23.30 -9.10 2.96
CA GLU A 156 23.71 -10.49 3.14
C GLU A 156 24.50 -11.00 1.93
N LEU A 157 24.01 -10.74 0.71
CA LEU A 157 24.69 -11.11 -0.53
C LEU A 157 26.05 -10.43 -0.64
N LEU A 158 26.14 -9.12 -0.37
CA LEU A 158 27.42 -8.40 -0.37
C LEU A 158 28.40 -8.99 0.64
N ASN A 159 27.94 -9.36 1.83
CA ASN A 159 28.77 -9.96 2.87
C ASN A 159 29.25 -11.37 2.48
N CYS A 160 28.41 -12.18 1.85
CA CYS A 160 28.80 -13.49 1.30
C CYS A 160 29.87 -13.34 0.22
N ILE A 161 29.68 -12.42 -0.73
CA ILE A 161 30.65 -12.15 -1.80
C ILE A 161 31.98 -11.68 -1.21
N LYS A 162 31.96 -10.76 -0.22
CA LYS A 162 33.18 -10.31 0.47
C LYS A 162 33.92 -11.45 1.15
N LYS A 163 33.22 -12.39 1.81
CA LYS A 163 33.86 -13.54 2.48
C LYS A 163 34.58 -14.46 1.49
N GLU A 164 33.91 -14.83 0.40
CA GLU A 164 34.48 -15.69 -0.65
C GLU A 164 35.70 -15.04 -1.35
N LEU A 165 35.69 -13.71 -1.45
CA LEU A 165 36.77 -12.95 -2.10
C LEU A 165 37.98 -12.71 -1.21
N VAL A 166 37.82 -12.80 0.12
CA VAL A 166 38.91 -12.69 1.10
C VAL A 166 39.56 -14.04 1.39
N SER A 167 38.91 -15.16 1.08
CA SER A 167 39.45 -16.51 1.29
C SER A 167 40.52 -16.94 0.27
N ASP A 168 40.80 -16.16 -0.78
CA ASP A 168 41.88 -16.43 -1.73
C ASP A 168 43.16 -15.67 -1.34
N ASP A 169 44.03 -16.37 -0.61
CA ASP A 169 45.32 -15.92 -0.05
C ASP A 169 46.43 -15.68 -1.13
N ALA A 170 46.05 -15.31 -2.35
CA ALA A 170 46.96 -15.26 -3.50
C ALA A 170 46.81 -13.96 -4.30
N GLY A 171 47.35 -12.85 -3.80
CA GLY A 171 47.62 -11.64 -4.59
C GLY A 171 46.41 -11.09 -5.35
N GLY A 172 45.21 -11.22 -4.77
CA GLY A 172 43.95 -10.86 -5.40
C GLY A 172 43.74 -9.35 -5.59
N PRO A 173 42.82 -8.95 -6.49
CA PRO A 173 42.48 -7.56 -6.75
C PRO A 173 42.08 -6.80 -5.48
N SER A 174 42.28 -5.47 -5.45
CA SER A 174 41.95 -4.66 -4.26
C SER A 174 40.49 -4.84 -3.84
N CYS A 175 40.23 -4.76 -2.52
CA CYS A 175 38.89 -4.88 -1.94
C CYS A 175 37.86 -3.96 -2.62
N ASP A 176 38.28 -2.81 -3.14
CA ASP A 176 37.42 -1.86 -3.86
C ASP A 176 36.92 -2.44 -5.19
N LEU A 177 37.79 -3.09 -5.98
CA LEU A 177 37.39 -3.71 -7.25
C LEU A 177 36.42 -4.88 -7.04
N LEU A 178 36.59 -5.58 -5.93
CA LEU A 178 35.74 -6.70 -5.51
C LEU A 178 34.39 -6.20 -4.99
N HIS A 179 34.37 -5.10 -4.24
CA HIS A 179 33.16 -4.41 -3.82
C HIS A 179 32.37 -3.88 -5.02
N ASP A 180 33.01 -3.24 -5.99
CA ASP A 180 32.36 -2.73 -7.20
C ASP A 180 31.75 -3.84 -8.05
N LYS A 181 32.41 -5.00 -8.17
CA LYS A 181 31.87 -6.17 -8.87
C LYS A 181 30.67 -6.77 -8.13
N ALA A 182 30.75 -6.87 -6.80
CA ALA A 182 29.66 -7.37 -5.97
C ALA A 182 28.43 -6.46 -6.06
N LYS A 183 28.64 -5.14 -5.92
CA LYS A 183 27.63 -4.09 -6.09
C LYS A 183 26.99 -4.18 -7.47
N LYS A 184 27.78 -4.24 -8.55
CA LYS A 184 27.26 -4.35 -9.91
C LYS A 184 26.41 -5.61 -10.14
N VAL A 185 26.80 -6.74 -9.56
CA VAL A 185 25.99 -7.98 -9.61
C VAL A 185 24.70 -7.77 -8.84
N ALA A 186 24.77 -7.33 -7.59
CA ALA A 186 23.60 -7.12 -6.74
C ALA A 186 22.61 -6.09 -7.34
N ASP A 187 23.10 -4.98 -7.89
CA ASP A 187 22.33 -3.95 -8.59
C ASP A 187 21.66 -4.48 -9.87
N THR A 188 22.16 -5.59 -10.43
CA THR A 188 21.52 -6.27 -11.58
C THR A 188 20.30 -7.09 -11.15
N PHE A 189 20.30 -7.64 -9.92
CA PHE A 189 19.18 -8.42 -9.37
C PHE A 189 18.18 -7.55 -8.61
N PHE A 190 18.67 -6.49 -8.00
CA PHE A 190 17.91 -5.47 -7.30
C PHE A 190 18.27 -4.14 -7.93
N PRO A 191 17.57 -3.67 -8.99
CA PRO A 191 17.76 -2.35 -9.58
C PRO A 191 17.20 -1.25 -8.66
N ILE A 192 17.50 -1.40 -7.38
CA ILE A 192 17.13 -0.53 -6.29
C ILE A 192 18.37 0.31 -6.04
N ASP A 193 18.18 1.62 -6.09
CA ASP A 193 19.21 2.55 -5.63
C ASP A 193 19.30 2.41 -4.10
N SER A 194 20.09 1.44 -3.64
CA SER A 194 20.17 1.04 -2.23
C SER A 194 20.55 2.22 -1.33
N GLU A 195 21.40 3.13 -1.83
CA GLU A 195 21.75 4.36 -1.14
C GLU A 195 20.53 5.26 -0.87
N LYS A 196 19.55 5.28 -1.79
CA LYS A 196 18.28 5.99 -1.57
C LYS A 196 17.34 5.29 -0.59
N LEU A 197 17.50 3.98 -0.36
CA LEU A 197 16.64 3.21 0.56
C LEU A 197 17.17 3.15 2.00
N ILE A 198 18.48 3.26 2.23
CA ILE A 198 19.08 3.15 3.58
C ILE A 198 18.37 4.09 4.57
N LYS A 199 18.21 5.36 4.20
CA LYS A 199 17.58 6.37 5.08
C LYS A 199 16.09 6.06 5.34
N PRO A 200 15.25 5.83 4.31
CA PRO A 200 13.87 5.38 4.50
C PRO A 200 13.70 4.12 5.37
N VAL A 201 14.56 3.11 5.21
CA VAL A 201 14.49 1.87 6.02
C VAL A 201 14.82 2.16 7.49
N ALA A 202 15.87 2.95 7.75
CA ALA A 202 16.19 3.39 9.11
C ALA A 202 15.06 4.24 9.73
N SER A 203 14.42 5.11 8.94
CA SER A 203 13.25 5.89 9.36
C SER A 203 12.04 4.99 9.67
N TYR A 204 11.83 3.91 8.90
CA TYR A 204 10.75 2.96 9.15
C TYR A 204 10.88 2.27 10.51
N GLN A 205 12.09 1.93 10.95
CA GLN A 205 12.29 1.36 12.30
C GLN A 205 11.76 2.28 13.41
N LYS A 206 11.94 3.59 13.28
CA LYS A 206 11.38 4.55 14.23
C LYS A 206 9.87 4.71 14.08
N TYR A 207 9.38 4.67 12.85
CA TYR A 207 7.94 4.75 12.54
C TYR A 207 7.17 3.59 13.19
N LYS A 208 7.69 2.37 13.11
CA LYS A 208 7.11 1.15 13.69
C LYS A 208 6.87 1.24 15.19
N ASP A 209 7.84 1.77 15.94
CA ASP A 209 7.79 1.78 17.41
C ASP A 209 6.70 2.74 17.95
N PRO A 210 5.64 2.24 18.61
CA PRO A 210 4.55 3.06 19.15
C PRO A 210 4.98 4.03 20.27
N LYS A 211 6.18 3.84 20.85
CA LYS A 211 6.71 4.73 21.89
C LYS A 211 7.25 6.03 21.33
N ASN A 212 7.57 6.08 20.04
CA ASN A 212 8.03 7.30 19.40
C ASN A 212 6.83 8.24 19.19
N ALA A 213 6.87 9.39 19.86
CA ALA A 213 5.87 10.43 19.70
C ALA A 213 5.89 10.95 18.26
N THR A 214 4.71 11.06 17.64
CA THR A 214 4.54 11.41 16.22
C THR A 214 5.26 12.72 15.86
N LEU A 215 5.22 13.73 16.75
CA LEU A 215 5.87 15.03 16.54
C LEU A 215 7.41 14.96 16.54
N ASP A 216 7.99 13.96 17.20
CA ASP A 216 9.45 13.84 17.35
C ASP A 216 10.09 13.13 16.14
N ILE A 217 9.29 12.49 15.30
CA ILE A 217 9.75 11.66 14.16
C ILE A 217 9.14 12.09 12.83
N ILE A 218 8.79 13.37 12.65
CA ILE A 218 8.14 13.90 11.43
C ILE A 218 8.97 13.65 10.16
N GLU A 219 10.29 13.84 10.25
CA GLU A 219 11.20 13.50 9.15
C GLU A 219 11.13 12.02 8.81
N ASP A 220 11.10 11.15 9.83
CA ASP A 220 11.06 9.72 9.62
C ASP A 220 9.72 9.28 9.01
N ILE A 221 8.60 9.82 9.48
CA ILE A 221 7.26 9.62 8.88
C ILE A 221 7.28 10.01 7.40
N PHE A 222 7.87 11.17 7.07
CA PHE A 222 7.99 11.62 5.68
C PHE A 222 8.83 10.66 4.84
N ASN A 223 10.02 10.27 5.32
CA ASN A 223 10.88 9.34 4.60
C ASN A 223 10.23 7.97 4.41
N THR A 224 9.53 7.44 5.42
CA THR A 224 8.79 6.19 5.33
C THR A 224 7.67 6.29 4.29
N SER A 225 6.96 7.42 4.25
CA SER A 225 5.89 7.65 3.25
C SER A 225 6.40 7.62 1.80
N MET A 226 7.71 7.85 1.58
CA MET A 226 8.30 7.76 0.24
C MET A 226 8.34 6.34 -0.31
N PHE A 227 8.24 5.30 0.53
CA PHE A 227 8.11 3.93 0.04
C PHE A 227 6.85 3.74 -0.81
N HIS A 228 5.74 4.34 -0.40
CA HIS A 228 4.50 4.33 -1.18
C HIS A 228 4.72 4.97 -2.56
N CYS A 229 5.31 6.17 -2.61
CA CYS A 229 5.55 6.85 -3.88
C CYS A 229 6.48 6.02 -4.78
N HIS A 230 7.57 5.51 -4.21
CA HIS A 230 8.53 4.68 -4.93
C HIS A 230 7.90 3.40 -5.50
N TRP A 231 7.04 2.75 -4.73
CA TRP A 231 6.29 1.55 -5.15
C TRP A 231 5.49 1.78 -6.44
N PHE A 232 4.92 2.98 -6.60
CA PHE A 232 4.17 3.36 -7.80
C PHE A 232 5.01 4.06 -8.88
N GLY A 233 6.34 4.00 -8.76
CA GLY A 233 7.27 4.54 -9.75
C GLY A 233 7.49 6.06 -9.66
N ASP A 234 6.94 6.73 -8.65
CA ASP A 234 7.29 8.13 -8.38
C ASP A 234 8.72 8.22 -7.79
N PRO A 235 9.47 9.29 -8.08
CA PRO A 235 10.78 9.48 -7.49
C PRO A 235 10.67 9.77 -5.99
N MET A 236 11.60 9.24 -5.20
CA MET A 236 11.74 9.61 -3.80
C MET A 236 12.33 11.02 -3.71
N ILE A 237 11.67 11.89 -2.95
CA ILE A 237 12.18 13.23 -2.66
C ILE A 237 12.72 13.26 -1.22
N PRO A 238 13.85 13.96 -0.97
CA PRO A 238 14.36 14.10 0.39
C PRO A 238 13.42 14.95 1.24
N PHE A 239 13.33 14.62 2.53
CA PHE A 239 12.64 15.47 3.49
C PHE A 239 13.20 16.90 3.47
N ASN A 240 12.30 17.88 3.48
CA ASN A 240 12.61 19.28 3.67
C ASN A 240 11.58 19.86 4.67
N PRO A 241 12.02 20.42 5.82
CA PRO A 241 11.12 21.03 6.81
C PRO A 241 10.17 22.09 6.22
N GLU A 242 10.59 22.81 5.17
CA GLU A 242 9.74 23.80 4.50
C GLU A 242 8.54 23.19 3.76
N LEU A 243 8.46 21.86 3.60
CA LEU A 243 7.30 21.19 3.01
C LEU A 243 6.17 20.98 4.03
N VAL A 244 6.48 21.04 5.33
CA VAL A 244 5.57 20.64 6.39
C VAL A 244 5.13 21.84 7.23
N ASN A 245 3.84 22.12 7.21
CA ASN A 245 3.24 23.09 8.12
C ASN A 245 3.07 22.45 9.52
N MET A 246 3.99 22.75 10.43
CA MET A 246 3.98 22.14 11.77
C MET A 246 2.76 22.51 12.63
N ASN A 247 2.12 23.65 12.38
CA ASN A 247 0.87 23.98 13.08
C ASN A 247 -0.27 23.07 12.60
N ASN A 248 -0.35 22.82 11.29
CA ASN A 248 -1.33 21.89 10.75
C ASN A 248 -1.09 20.46 11.26
N VAL A 249 0.16 19.99 11.30
CA VAL A 249 0.53 18.68 11.87
C VAL A 249 0.03 18.54 13.32
N LYS A 250 0.24 19.55 14.16
CA LYS A 250 -0.25 19.55 15.56
C LYS A 250 -1.77 19.50 15.63
N ASN A 251 -2.47 20.23 14.75
CA ASN A 251 -3.92 20.23 14.68
C ASN A 251 -4.48 18.86 14.25
N VAL A 252 -3.84 18.21 13.29
CA VAL A 252 -4.18 16.84 12.85
C VAL A 252 -3.98 15.86 14.00
N ILE A 253 -2.80 15.84 14.63
CA ILE A 253 -2.50 14.95 15.78
C ILE A 253 -3.51 15.15 16.90
N LYS A 254 -3.79 16.40 17.28
CA LYS A 254 -4.78 16.73 18.30
C LYS A 254 -6.17 16.19 17.94
N TYR A 255 -6.58 16.29 16.68
CA TYR A 255 -7.86 15.78 16.22
C TYR A 255 -7.92 14.25 16.25
N ILE A 256 -6.90 13.57 15.73
CA ILE A 256 -6.84 12.10 15.75
C ILE A 256 -6.86 11.56 17.18
N GLY A 257 -6.20 12.26 18.12
CA GLY A 257 -6.26 11.93 19.55
C GLY A 257 -7.66 12.02 20.19
N THR A 258 -8.67 12.56 19.49
CA THR A 258 -10.08 12.58 19.95
C THR A 258 -10.90 11.40 19.47
N LEU A 259 -10.36 10.52 18.62
CA LEU A 259 -11.06 9.35 18.13
C LEU A 259 -11.25 8.31 19.23
N ASP A 260 -12.39 7.61 19.19
CA ASP A 260 -12.65 6.47 20.09
C ASP A 260 -11.77 5.28 19.69
N LYS A 261 -11.00 4.76 20.64
CA LYS A 261 -10.03 3.68 20.44
C LYS A 261 -10.69 2.32 20.23
N ASN A 262 -11.94 2.14 20.68
CA ASN A 262 -12.47 0.81 20.93
C ASN A 262 -12.81 0.01 19.67
N ASN A 263 -12.85 0.61 18.47
CA ASN A 263 -13.24 -0.08 17.22
C ASN A 263 -12.57 0.55 16.00
N ILE A 264 -11.25 0.73 16.02
CA ILE A 264 -10.50 1.22 14.87
C ILE A 264 -9.89 0.04 14.12
N SER A 265 -10.28 -0.16 12.87
CA SER A 265 -9.52 -0.96 11.91
C SER A 265 -8.72 -0.02 11.02
N LEU A 266 -7.40 -0.14 11.08
CA LEU A 266 -6.45 0.70 10.35
C LEU A 266 -5.95 -0.06 9.13
N ASN A 267 -6.09 0.54 7.95
CA ASN A 267 -5.66 -0.08 6.69
C ASN A 267 -6.18 -1.53 6.47
N PRO A 268 -7.47 -1.81 6.72
CA PRO A 268 -7.99 -3.13 6.44
C PRO A 268 -7.88 -3.44 4.95
N ASP A 269 -7.40 -4.65 4.68
CA ASP A 269 -7.44 -5.27 3.36
C ASP A 269 -8.89 -5.62 3.01
N LEU A 270 -9.36 -5.07 1.90
CA LEU A 270 -10.71 -5.25 1.36
C LEU A 270 -10.70 -6.01 0.03
N ASP A 271 -9.58 -6.68 -0.27
CA ASP A 271 -9.45 -7.58 -1.40
C ASP A 271 -10.56 -8.63 -1.34
N CYS A 272 -11.23 -8.82 -2.48
CA CYS A 272 -12.27 -9.81 -2.67
C CYS A 272 -12.18 -10.38 -4.08
N GLU A 273 -13.08 -11.32 -4.42
CA GLU A 273 -13.05 -11.96 -5.74
C GLU A 273 -13.29 -11.01 -6.92
N TYR A 274 -13.81 -9.80 -6.65
CA TYR A 274 -14.14 -8.81 -7.67
C TYR A 274 -13.06 -7.74 -7.85
N PHE A 275 -12.36 -7.38 -6.78
CA PHE A 275 -11.41 -6.27 -6.79
C PHE A 275 -10.43 -6.32 -5.62
N ASN A 276 -9.33 -5.59 -5.79
CA ASN A 276 -8.39 -5.28 -4.71
C ASN A 276 -8.62 -3.87 -4.17
N GLY A 277 -8.47 -3.67 -2.86
CA GLY A 277 -8.63 -2.38 -2.24
C GLY A 277 -8.24 -2.32 -0.78
N ASP A 278 -7.70 -1.17 -0.37
CA ASP A 278 -7.37 -0.84 1.01
C ASP A 278 -8.14 0.41 1.44
N ALA A 279 -8.95 0.31 2.49
CA ALA A 279 -9.54 1.49 3.11
C ALA A 279 -8.54 2.12 4.08
N ASP A 280 -8.59 3.44 4.25
CA ASP A 280 -7.71 4.09 5.24
C ASP A 280 -8.12 3.69 6.67
N LEU A 281 -9.41 3.83 7.00
CA LEU A 281 -9.96 3.56 8.32
C LEU A 281 -11.38 2.99 8.28
N ILE A 282 -11.66 2.04 9.16
CA ILE A 282 -13.03 1.68 9.56
C ILE A 282 -13.17 1.96 11.06
N LEU A 283 -14.13 2.82 11.41
CA LEU A 283 -14.46 3.20 12.77
C LEU A 283 -15.85 2.64 13.11
N ASP A 284 -15.89 1.47 13.75
CA ASP A 284 -17.12 0.69 13.93
C ASP A 284 -17.88 0.49 12.61
N ASP A 285 -19.04 1.13 12.41
CA ASP A 285 -19.88 1.03 11.21
C ASP A 285 -19.67 2.19 10.22
N VAL A 286 -18.54 2.90 10.33
CA VAL A 286 -18.21 4.06 9.49
C VAL A 286 -16.91 3.82 8.74
N LEU A 287 -16.95 3.93 7.41
CA LEU A 287 -15.75 3.99 6.58
C LEU A 287 -15.24 5.42 6.51
N LEU A 288 -13.96 5.64 6.79
CA LEU A 288 -13.32 6.95 6.72
C LEU A 288 -12.14 6.92 5.75
N GLU A 289 -12.16 7.82 4.77
CA GLU A 289 -11.08 8.03 3.81
C GLU A 289 -10.37 9.37 4.08
N ILE A 290 -9.06 9.39 3.94
CA ILE A 290 -8.21 10.58 4.08
C ILE A 290 -7.93 11.13 2.68
N LYS A 291 -8.36 12.36 2.41
CA LYS A 291 -8.11 13.04 1.13
C LYS A 291 -7.58 14.44 1.35
N VAL A 292 -6.31 14.65 1.00
CA VAL A 292 -5.62 15.92 1.13
C VAL A 292 -5.82 16.78 -0.11
N SER A 293 -6.38 17.97 0.06
CA SER A 293 -6.61 18.91 -1.03
C SER A 293 -6.82 20.33 -0.48
N MET A 294 -6.31 21.35 -1.16
CA MET A 294 -6.66 22.74 -0.84
C MET A 294 -8.07 23.13 -1.29
N ASN A 295 -8.67 22.33 -2.16
CA ASN A 295 -10.02 22.55 -2.65
C ASN A 295 -10.99 21.70 -1.82
N PRO A 296 -12.01 22.32 -1.20
CA PRO A 296 -13.12 21.59 -0.59
C PRO A 296 -13.77 20.64 -1.59
N LEU A 297 -14.29 19.51 -1.10
CA LEU A 297 -14.98 18.53 -1.91
C LEU A 297 -16.26 19.13 -2.51
N LYS A 298 -16.33 19.12 -3.85
CA LYS A 298 -17.50 19.59 -4.62
C LYS A 298 -18.18 18.37 -5.24
N ILE A 299 -19.25 17.84 -4.63
CA ILE A 299 -19.94 16.60 -5.08
C ILE A 299 -20.30 16.61 -6.57
N LYS A 300 -20.67 17.77 -7.12
CA LYS A 300 -21.02 17.92 -8.54
C LYS A 300 -19.82 17.74 -9.48
N HIS A 301 -18.59 17.82 -8.96
CA HIS A 301 -17.37 17.68 -9.74
C HIS A 301 -17.01 16.20 -9.91
N ILE A 302 -16.73 15.78 -11.15
CA ILE A 302 -16.48 14.37 -11.51
C ILE A 302 -15.35 13.73 -10.69
N LYS A 303 -14.26 14.46 -10.43
CA LYS A 303 -13.15 13.96 -9.61
C LYS A 303 -13.59 13.63 -8.18
N CYS A 304 -14.51 14.40 -7.61
CA CYS A 304 -15.02 14.15 -6.26
C CYS A 304 -15.92 12.91 -6.22
N ARG A 305 -16.69 12.64 -7.29
CA ARG A 305 -17.52 11.43 -7.38
C ARG A 305 -16.70 10.15 -7.33
N ARG A 306 -15.51 10.14 -7.95
CA ARG A 306 -14.61 8.98 -7.92
C ARG A 306 -14.23 8.58 -6.50
N HIS A 307 -13.96 9.54 -5.62
CA HIS A 307 -13.69 9.25 -4.20
C HIS A 307 -14.91 8.66 -3.48
N LEU A 308 -16.12 9.13 -3.83
CA LEU A 308 -17.35 8.58 -3.29
C LEU A 308 -17.61 7.16 -3.81
N TYR A 309 -17.32 6.88 -5.09
CA TYR A 309 -17.41 5.54 -5.65
C TYR A 309 -16.43 4.57 -4.99
N GLN A 310 -15.20 5.02 -4.75
CA GLN A 310 -14.17 4.27 -4.04
C GLN A 310 -14.66 3.83 -2.66
N LEU A 311 -15.19 4.77 -1.86
CA LEU A 311 -15.78 4.48 -0.56
C LEU A 311 -16.93 3.46 -0.62
N ILE A 312 -17.82 3.59 -1.61
CA ILE A 312 -18.95 2.68 -1.77
C ILE A 312 -18.46 1.27 -2.14
N LEU A 313 -17.46 1.15 -3.04
CA LEU A 313 -16.84 -0.13 -3.38
C LEU A 313 -16.12 -0.74 -2.19
N TYR A 314 -15.42 0.05 -1.38
CA TYR A 314 -14.81 -0.44 -0.14
C TYR A 314 -15.84 -0.99 0.84
N ALA A 315 -17.00 -0.34 0.99
CA ALA A 315 -18.09 -0.91 1.79
C ALA A 315 -18.59 -2.25 1.24
N LEU A 316 -18.60 -2.45 -0.07
CA LEU A 316 -18.91 -3.75 -0.67
C LEU A 316 -17.84 -4.79 -0.33
N GLY A 317 -16.56 -4.42 -0.33
CA GLY A 317 -15.46 -5.32 0.06
C GLY A 317 -15.62 -5.80 1.50
N VAL A 318 -15.95 -4.88 2.42
CA VAL A 318 -16.28 -5.23 3.82
C VAL A 318 -17.47 -6.18 3.89
N PHE A 319 -18.53 -5.93 3.11
CA PHE A 319 -19.69 -6.81 3.07
C PHE A 319 -19.35 -8.23 2.56
N VAL A 320 -18.55 -8.33 1.50
CA VAL A 320 -18.15 -9.64 0.94
C VAL A 320 -17.26 -10.41 1.93
N ASN A 321 -16.31 -9.74 2.58
CA ASN A 321 -15.34 -10.39 3.45
C ASN A 321 -15.91 -10.73 4.84
N GLU A 322 -16.78 -9.87 5.40
CA GLU A 322 -17.23 -9.95 6.79
C GLU A 322 -18.75 -10.12 6.95
N GLY A 323 -19.54 -9.94 5.88
CA GLY A 323 -21.00 -9.84 5.96
C GLY A 323 -21.50 -8.56 6.64
N LYS A 324 -20.62 -7.60 6.91
CA LYS A 324 -20.94 -6.34 7.61
C LYS A 324 -21.41 -5.27 6.62
N GLU A 325 -22.54 -4.65 6.91
CA GLU A 325 -23.13 -3.61 6.06
C GLU A 325 -22.70 -2.20 6.52
N ILE A 326 -21.73 -1.59 5.84
CA ILE A 326 -21.32 -0.19 6.11
C ILE A 326 -22.08 0.79 5.22
N ARG A 327 -22.92 1.63 5.82
CA ARG A 327 -23.71 2.66 5.12
C ARG A 327 -23.30 4.09 5.45
N LYS A 328 -22.43 4.27 6.44
CA LYS A 328 -21.95 5.58 6.90
C LYS A 328 -20.54 5.82 6.41
N PHE A 329 -20.31 7.01 5.89
CA PHE A 329 -19.06 7.36 5.23
C PHE A 329 -18.55 8.70 5.72
N LYS A 330 -17.23 8.80 5.84
CA LYS A 330 -16.50 10.00 6.17
C LYS A 330 -15.38 10.24 5.17
N ILE A 331 -15.14 11.50 4.82
CA ILE A 331 -13.91 11.93 4.14
C ILE A 331 -13.28 13.00 4.99
N TYR A 332 -12.07 12.74 5.48
CA TYR A 332 -11.29 13.70 6.24
C TYR A 332 -10.28 14.39 5.32
N ASN A 333 -10.31 15.73 5.31
CA ASN A 333 -9.29 16.54 4.69
C ASN A 333 -8.41 17.20 5.77
N PRO A 334 -7.24 16.62 6.08
CA PRO A 334 -6.37 17.11 7.15
C PRO A 334 -5.71 18.46 6.82
N LEU A 335 -5.71 18.89 5.56
CA LEU A 335 -5.18 20.21 5.19
C LEU A 335 -6.16 21.32 5.52
N LEU A 336 -7.45 21.10 5.21
CA LEU A 336 -8.49 22.10 5.45
C LEU A 336 -9.13 21.96 6.84
N GLY A 337 -8.85 20.90 7.57
CA GLY A 337 -9.51 20.59 8.84
C GLY A 337 -11.01 20.35 8.69
N ILE A 338 -11.41 19.78 7.57
CA ILE A 338 -12.81 19.52 7.24
C ILE A 338 -13.08 18.02 7.24
N MET A 339 -14.18 17.63 7.89
CA MET A 339 -14.78 16.31 7.78
C MET A 339 -16.06 16.40 6.96
N TYR A 340 -16.16 15.58 5.92
CA TYR A 340 -17.39 15.33 5.18
C TYR A 340 -18.04 14.07 5.73
N PHE A 341 -19.34 14.10 5.97
CA PHE A 341 -20.12 12.96 6.43
C PHE A 341 -21.32 12.74 5.51
N PHE A 342 -21.58 11.48 5.18
CA PHE A 342 -22.79 11.11 4.47
C PHE A 342 -23.20 9.66 4.77
N GLU A 343 -24.47 9.36 4.53
CA GLU A 343 -25.04 8.03 4.74
C GLU A 343 -25.86 7.60 3.52
N ILE A 344 -25.76 6.33 3.15
CA ILE A 344 -26.53 5.70 2.07
C ILE A 344 -27.48 4.67 2.67
N ALA A 345 -28.54 5.15 3.33
CA ALA A 345 -29.48 4.29 4.05
C ALA A 345 -30.11 3.19 3.19
N HIS A 346 -30.25 3.42 1.88
CA HIS A 346 -30.85 2.49 0.93
C HIS A 346 -29.84 1.71 0.08
N LEU A 347 -28.57 1.64 0.50
CA LEU A 347 -27.58 0.79 -0.16
C LEU A 347 -27.97 -0.69 0.03
N ASN A 348 -28.28 -1.36 -1.09
CA ASN A 348 -28.57 -2.79 -1.16
C ASN A 348 -27.32 -3.51 -1.68
N PHE A 349 -26.63 -4.22 -0.78
CA PHE A 349 -25.38 -4.90 -1.10
C PHE A 349 -25.56 -6.08 -2.05
N THR A 350 -26.69 -6.80 -1.98
CA THR A 350 -26.98 -7.91 -2.90
C THR A 350 -27.15 -7.43 -4.34
N GLU A 351 -27.96 -6.39 -4.56
CA GLU A 351 -28.12 -5.77 -5.89
C GLU A 351 -26.78 -5.20 -6.39
N PHE A 352 -26.01 -4.60 -5.48
CA PHE A 352 -24.71 -4.04 -5.83
C PHE A 352 -23.71 -5.13 -6.26
N LEU A 353 -23.69 -6.27 -5.57
CA LEU A 353 -22.84 -7.41 -5.90
C LEU A 353 -23.13 -7.95 -7.30
N GLU A 354 -24.41 -8.11 -7.66
CA GLU A 354 -24.83 -8.54 -9.01
C GLU A 354 -24.31 -7.60 -10.11
N LEU A 355 -24.26 -6.29 -9.86
CA LEU A 355 -23.73 -5.32 -10.82
C LEU A 355 -22.21 -5.36 -10.95
N VAL A 356 -21.50 -5.74 -9.88
CA VAL A 356 -20.05 -5.85 -9.86
C VAL A 356 -19.57 -7.16 -10.46
N ASP A 357 -20.35 -8.25 -10.33
CA ASP A 357 -20.07 -9.54 -10.98
C ASP A 357 -20.04 -9.44 -12.52
N GLU A 358 -20.75 -8.46 -13.10
CA GLU A 358 -20.68 -8.14 -14.53
C GLU A 358 -19.34 -7.50 -14.95
N ILE A 359 -18.50 -7.10 -14.01
CA ILE A 359 -17.15 -6.58 -14.27
C ILE A 359 -16.24 -7.76 -14.57
N LYS A 360 -15.93 -7.95 -15.85
CA LYS A 360 -14.95 -8.96 -16.26
C LYS A 360 -13.60 -8.68 -15.58
N PRO A 361 -13.01 -9.68 -14.90
CA PRO A 361 -11.65 -9.53 -14.40
C PRO A 361 -10.66 -9.42 -15.58
N LEU A 362 -9.41 -9.01 -15.28
CA LEU A 362 -8.40 -8.74 -16.31
C LEU A 362 -7.91 -10.00 -17.02
#